data_AF-I1CRW2-F1
#
_entry.id   AF-I1CRW2-F1
#
_cell.length_a   1.000
_cell.length_b   1.000
_cell.length_c   1.000
_cell.angle_alpha   90.00
_cell.angle_beta   90.00
_cell.angle_gamma   90.00
#
_symmetry.space_group_name_H-M   'P 1'
#
loop_
_entity.id
_entity.type
_entity.pdbx_description
1 polymer ?
#
loop_
_entity_poly.entity_id
_entity_poly.type
_entity_poly.pdbx_seq_one_letter_code
_entity_poly.pdbx_strand_id
1 'polypeptide(L)'
;MRPVAVGKQVVECGPFTYQKYPVTPPSSPTLSSIDIDEAELTETSDSDNSIDSSIKLTKDSVLDFFACIASKTKPVANEEQFIYRNWSMEELVDLLSGYLTNVESNNLKTKVADWLAKNGRFGRSTMCRAGAATVRMRSLWVLKEEHRRDALNKVFNTLSYRKKVRETSGNWLTVGYCRKSKCNVSHEQRVKLIQRMVEILKVKCLCEKVYVSPICSASSLLLERDFSNNTATVMDKIKYKDSHFQDFVMLAKSSSANIRLVILDYAGLTTNPEDLLKLISPAYVRLYN
;
A
#
# COMPACT_ATOMS: atom_id res chain seq x y z
N MET A 1 15.25 4.93 -33.46
CA MET A 1 14.90 4.08 -32.29
C MET A 1 15.95 3.00 -32.15
N ARG A 2 16.47 2.75 -30.94
CA ARG A 2 17.23 1.53 -30.63
C ARG A 2 16.40 0.72 -29.62
N PRO A 3 16.23 -0.59 -29.81
CA PRO A 3 15.52 -1.42 -28.84
C PRO A 3 16.40 -1.59 -27.60
N VAL A 4 15.81 -1.38 -26.42
CA VAL A 4 16.43 -1.72 -25.14
C VAL A 4 15.66 -2.92 -24.60
N ALA A 5 16.35 -4.04 -24.44
CA ALA A 5 15.78 -5.26 -23.90
C ALA A 5 15.44 -5.07 -22.42
N VAL A 6 14.15 -5.17 -22.10
CA VAL A 6 13.66 -5.25 -20.72
C VAL A 6 13.34 -6.71 -20.45
N GLY A 7 13.92 -7.28 -19.40
CA GLY A 7 13.65 -8.66 -18.99
C GLY A 7 12.15 -8.85 -18.71
N LYS A 8 11.57 -9.85 -19.36
CA LYS A 8 10.13 -10.19 -19.36
C LYS A 8 9.52 -10.29 -17.95
N GLN A 9 10.34 -10.58 -16.93
CA GLN A 9 9.95 -10.71 -15.51
C GLN A 9 9.49 -9.41 -14.80
N VAL A 10 9.76 -8.21 -15.34
CA VAL A 10 9.51 -6.95 -14.61
C VAL A 10 8.13 -6.36 -14.92
N VAL A 11 7.44 -6.83 -15.97
CA VAL A 11 6.13 -6.29 -16.39
C VAL A 11 4.97 -6.90 -15.57
N GLU A 12 5.14 -8.08 -14.96
CA GLU A 12 4.01 -8.90 -14.48
C GLU A 12 3.76 -8.87 -12.96
N CYS A 13 4.48 -8.06 -12.17
CA CYS A 13 4.25 -7.95 -10.70
C CYS A 13 3.03 -7.06 -10.32
N GLY A 14 2.06 -6.95 -11.22
CA GLY A 14 0.89 -6.10 -11.11
C GLY A 14 0.80 -5.18 -12.32
N PRO A 15 -0.10 -5.44 -13.30
CA PRO A 15 -0.36 -4.43 -14.30
C PRO A 15 -0.91 -3.22 -13.56
N PHE A 16 -0.19 -2.11 -13.58
CA PHE A 16 -0.85 -0.83 -13.52
C PHE A 16 -1.81 -0.85 -14.70
N THR A 17 -3.10 -1.09 -14.46
CA THR A 17 -4.14 -0.81 -15.44
C THR A 17 -4.15 0.70 -15.61
N TYR A 18 -3.28 1.19 -16.48
CA TYR A 18 -3.48 2.49 -17.10
C TYR A 18 -4.80 2.36 -17.86
N GLN A 19 -5.85 2.99 -17.33
CA GLN A 19 -6.99 3.31 -18.17
C GLN A 19 -6.46 4.15 -19.32
N LYS A 20 -6.49 3.59 -20.52
CA LYS A 20 -6.18 4.34 -21.73
C LYS A 20 -7.36 5.27 -21.95
N TYR A 21 -7.23 6.53 -21.51
CA TYR A 21 -8.23 7.54 -21.80
C TYR A 21 -8.17 7.84 -23.30
N PRO A 22 -9.29 7.76 -24.03
CA PRO A 22 -9.33 8.27 -25.40
C PRO A 22 -8.96 9.75 -25.38
N VAL A 23 -8.25 10.21 -26.42
CA VAL A 23 -7.71 11.58 -26.55
C VAL A 23 -8.83 12.63 -26.62
N THR A 24 -10.07 12.19 -26.80
CA THR A 24 -11.28 13.01 -26.78
C THR A 24 -12.18 12.59 -25.61
N PRO A 25 -12.62 13.53 -24.75
CA PRO A 25 -13.56 13.21 -23.68
C PRO A 25 -14.91 12.85 -24.31
N PRO A 26 -15.57 11.75 -23.92
CA PRO A 26 -16.99 11.60 -24.22
C PRO A 26 -17.75 12.71 -23.49
N SER A 27 -18.68 13.35 -24.20
CA SER A 27 -19.65 14.28 -23.61
C SER A 27 -20.33 13.62 -22.41
N SER A 28 -20.53 14.41 -21.36
CA SER A 28 -21.11 14.11 -20.03
C SER A 28 -21.89 12.78 -19.89
N PRO A 29 -21.75 12.05 -18.76
CA PRO A 29 -22.36 10.73 -18.63
C PRO A 29 -23.89 10.83 -18.56
N THR A 30 -24.55 10.25 -19.57
CA THR A 30 -25.99 9.96 -19.51
C THR A 30 -26.16 8.62 -18.80
N LEU A 31 -26.94 8.61 -17.71
CA LEU A 31 -27.40 7.41 -17.03
C LEU A 31 -28.38 6.66 -17.92
N SER A 32 -28.04 5.44 -18.34
CA SER A 32 -29.02 4.46 -18.80
C SER A 32 -28.62 3.06 -18.39
N SER A 33 -29.54 2.41 -17.68
CA SER A 33 -29.61 0.98 -17.40
C SER A 33 -29.68 0.15 -18.67
N ILE A 34 -29.10 -1.06 -18.67
CA ILE A 34 -29.70 -2.35 -19.10
C ILE A 34 -28.60 -3.39 -19.43
N ASP A 35 -28.72 -4.50 -18.70
CA ASP A 35 -28.60 -5.92 -19.04
C ASP A 35 -27.41 -6.51 -19.83
N ILE A 36 -26.96 -7.64 -19.27
CA ILE A 36 -25.98 -8.59 -19.79
C ILE A 36 -26.66 -9.45 -20.86
N ASP A 37 -25.98 -9.70 -21.97
CA ASP A 37 -26.12 -10.97 -22.68
C ASP A 37 -24.80 -11.43 -23.32
N GLU A 38 -24.51 -12.70 -23.03
CA GLU A 38 -23.46 -13.56 -23.57
C GLU A 38 -23.88 -14.09 -24.95
N ALA A 39 -23.04 -13.89 -25.97
CA ALA A 39 -22.72 -14.85 -27.04
C ALA A 39 -22.23 -14.12 -28.31
N GLU A 40 -20.93 -14.17 -28.59
CA GLU A 40 -20.43 -14.86 -29.79
C GLU A 40 -18.91 -15.05 -29.71
N LEU A 41 -18.51 -16.25 -30.11
CA LEU A 41 -17.19 -16.85 -30.07
C LEU A 41 -16.32 -16.24 -31.20
N THR A 42 -14.99 -16.23 -31.13
CA THR A 42 -14.21 -17.34 -31.69
C THR A 42 -12.73 -17.28 -31.33
N GLU A 43 -12.19 -18.48 -31.28
CA GLU A 43 -10.93 -18.94 -30.71
C GLU A 43 -9.68 -18.44 -31.45
N THR A 44 -8.64 -18.13 -30.69
CA THR A 44 -7.27 -18.50 -31.08
C THR A 44 -6.65 -19.24 -29.91
N SER A 45 -6.47 -20.53 -30.13
CA SER A 45 -5.78 -21.47 -29.25
C SER A 45 -4.30 -21.12 -29.23
N ASP A 46 -3.80 -20.66 -28.08
CA ASP A 46 -2.43 -20.88 -27.68
C ASP A 46 -2.44 -21.47 -26.28
N SER A 47 -2.06 -22.75 -26.23
CA SER A 47 -1.95 -23.55 -25.03
C SER A 47 -0.81 -23.05 -24.15
N ASP A 48 -1.05 -22.00 -23.37
CA ASP A 48 -0.16 -21.61 -22.28
C ASP A 48 -0.65 -22.30 -21.00
N ASN A 49 0.04 -23.39 -20.64
CA ASN A 49 -0.06 -23.99 -19.32
C ASN A 49 0.22 -22.90 -18.28
N SER A 50 -0.84 -22.37 -17.66
CA SER A 50 -0.72 -21.47 -16.52
C SER A 50 -0.15 -22.27 -15.36
N ILE A 51 1.17 -22.23 -15.19
CA ILE A 51 1.76 -22.57 -13.90
C ILE A 51 1.42 -21.41 -12.99
N ASP A 52 0.28 -21.56 -12.34
CA ASP A 52 -0.20 -20.76 -11.23
C ASP A 52 0.96 -20.36 -10.31
N SER A 53 1.34 -19.08 -10.36
CA SER A 53 2.46 -18.56 -9.58
C SER A 53 1.99 -18.28 -8.16
N SER A 54 1.80 -19.37 -7.40
CA SER A 54 1.45 -19.37 -5.98
C SER A 54 2.36 -18.42 -5.20
N ILE A 55 1.74 -17.43 -4.52
CA ILE A 55 2.40 -16.62 -3.51
C ILE A 55 2.89 -17.59 -2.43
N LYS A 56 4.21 -17.81 -2.35
CA LYS A 56 4.78 -18.70 -1.33
C LYS A 56 4.47 -18.14 0.05
N LEU A 57 3.50 -18.77 0.70
CA LEU A 57 3.08 -18.44 2.05
C LEU A 57 4.25 -18.63 3.03
N THR A 58 4.78 -17.53 3.56
CA THR A 58 5.85 -17.58 4.57
C THR A 58 5.26 -17.69 5.98
N LYS A 59 6.02 -18.26 6.92
CA LYS A 59 5.65 -18.31 8.34
C LYS A 59 5.30 -16.91 8.88
N ASP A 60 6.13 -15.91 8.57
CA ASP A 60 5.96 -14.56 9.11
C ASP A 60 4.70 -13.90 8.55
N SER A 61 4.42 -14.03 7.25
CA SER A 61 3.19 -13.50 6.66
C SER A 61 1.91 -14.05 7.30
N VAL A 62 1.91 -15.32 7.70
CA VAL A 62 0.77 -15.93 8.39
C VAL A 62 0.63 -15.41 9.82
N LEU A 63 1.76 -15.26 10.53
CA LEU A 63 1.74 -14.74 11.88
C LEU A 63 1.32 -13.27 11.93
N ASP A 64 1.75 -12.47 10.95
CA ASP A 64 1.35 -11.08 10.81
C ASP A 64 -0.11 -10.93 10.42
N PHE A 65 -0.63 -11.80 9.53
CA PHE A 65 -2.06 -11.89 9.25
C PHE A 65 -2.88 -12.05 10.52
N PHE A 66 -2.58 -13.10 11.29
CA PHE A 66 -3.32 -13.39 12.51
C PHE A 66 -3.11 -12.31 13.58
N ALA A 67 -1.93 -11.71 13.69
CA ALA A 67 -1.67 -10.65 14.67
C ALA A 67 -2.54 -9.39 14.44
N CYS A 68 -3.06 -9.22 13.22
CA CYS A 68 -3.80 -8.02 12.85
C CYS A 68 -5.31 -8.16 13.00
N ILE A 69 -5.78 -9.41 12.98
CA ILE A 69 -7.20 -9.72 13.15
C ILE A 69 -7.48 -10.43 14.47
N ALA A 70 -6.48 -10.96 15.16
CA ALA A 70 -6.65 -11.78 16.34
C ALA A 70 -5.63 -11.47 17.44
N SER A 71 -6.08 -11.54 18.69
CA SER A 71 -5.26 -11.37 19.88
C SER A 71 -5.67 -12.34 20.98
N LYS A 72 -4.70 -12.76 21.80
CA LYS A 72 -4.97 -13.53 23.03
C LYS A 72 -5.64 -12.66 24.09
N THR A 73 -5.19 -11.42 24.25
CA THR A 73 -5.69 -10.48 25.26
C THR A 73 -6.74 -9.57 24.66
N LYS A 74 -7.73 -9.20 25.46
CA LYS A 74 -8.75 -8.23 25.09
C LYS A 74 -8.09 -6.91 24.69
N PRO A 75 -8.30 -6.40 23.47
CA PRO A 75 -7.75 -5.11 23.07
C PRO A 75 -8.33 -3.98 23.91
N VAL A 76 -7.47 -3.13 24.48
CA VAL A 76 -7.88 -1.97 25.29
C VAL A 76 -8.41 -0.83 24.41
N ALA A 77 -7.84 -0.69 23.22
CA ALA A 77 -8.33 0.25 22.20
C ALA A 77 -9.31 -0.47 21.27
N ASN A 78 -10.44 0.18 20.97
CA ASN A 78 -11.47 -0.31 20.04
C ASN A 78 -12.10 -1.65 20.45
N GLU A 79 -12.37 -1.84 21.74
CA GLU A 79 -13.00 -3.05 22.28
C GLU A 79 -14.23 -3.50 21.49
N GLU A 80 -15.08 -2.56 21.09
CA GLU A 80 -16.33 -2.79 20.36
C GLU A 80 -16.11 -3.44 18.98
N GLN A 81 -14.90 -3.35 18.43
CA GLN A 81 -14.54 -3.91 17.13
C GLN A 81 -14.12 -5.38 17.23
N PHE A 82 -13.93 -5.93 18.43
CA PHE A 82 -13.47 -7.30 18.64
C PHE A 82 -14.53 -8.17 19.30
N ILE A 83 -14.63 -9.41 18.83
CA ILE A 83 -15.49 -10.45 19.39
C ILE A 83 -14.64 -11.58 19.95
N TYR A 84 -14.97 -12.03 21.16
CA TYR A 84 -14.32 -13.20 21.74
C TYR A 84 -15.00 -14.47 21.21
N ARG A 85 -14.22 -15.33 20.54
CA ARG A 85 -14.71 -16.61 20.01
C ARG A 85 -13.67 -17.72 20.16
N ASN A 86 -14.16 -18.95 20.24
CA ASN A 86 -13.33 -20.14 20.12
C ASN A 86 -13.22 -20.51 18.65
N TRP A 87 -12.01 -20.53 18.11
CA TRP A 87 -11.77 -20.85 16.72
C TRP A 87 -11.13 -22.22 16.58
N SER A 88 -11.67 -23.05 15.70
CA SER A 88 -11.05 -24.30 15.28
C SER A 88 -9.88 -24.00 14.33
N MET A 89 -8.99 -24.98 14.14
CA MET A 89 -7.94 -24.85 13.14
C MET A 89 -8.47 -24.89 11.72
N GLU A 90 -9.64 -25.48 11.47
CA GLU A 90 -10.31 -25.40 10.16
C GLU A 90 -10.73 -23.95 9.89
N GLU A 91 -11.48 -23.34 10.81
CA GLU A 91 -12.00 -21.99 10.64
C GLU A 91 -10.88 -20.94 10.45
N LEU A 92 -9.74 -21.11 11.15
CA LEU A 92 -8.58 -20.23 11.00
C LEU A 92 -7.91 -20.38 9.62
N VAL A 93 -7.88 -21.60 9.08
CA VAL A 93 -7.33 -21.88 7.76
C VAL A 93 -8.29 -21.41 6.69
N ASP A 94 -9.59 -21.61 6.84
CA ASP A 94 -10.62 -21.11 5.92
C ASP A 94 -10.58 -19.58 5.86
N LEU A 95 -10.41 -18.93 7.03
CA LEU A 95 -10.21 -17.49 7.10
C LEU A 95 -8.94 -17.07 6.33
N LEU A 96 -7.83 -17.78 6.49
CA LEU A 96 -6.59 -17.48 5.77
C LEU A 96 -6.76 -17.65 4.24
N SER A 97 -7.38 -18.75 3.81
CA SER A 97 -7.64 -19.07 2.40
C SER A 97 -8.62 -18.11 1.74
N GLY A 98 -9.56 -17.53 2.50
CA GLY A 98 -10.47 -16.50 2.01
C GLY A 98 -9.77 -15.17 1.65
N TYR A 99 -8.58 -14.92 2.19
CA TYR A 99 -7.80 -13.70 1.91
C TYR A 99 -6.55 -13.93 1.08
N LEU A 100 -6.06 -15.17 0.98
CA LEU A 100 -4.87 -15.54 0.23
C LEU A 100 -5.23 -16.57 -0.84
N THR A 101 -5.20 -16.17 -2.10
CA THR A 101 -5.39 -17.07 -3.25
C THR A 101 -4.22 -18.05 -3.40
N ASN A 102 -4.52 -19.30 -3.73
CA ASN A 102 -3.59 -20.41 -4.00
C ASN A 102 -2.66 -20.82 -2.85
N VAL A 103 -3.28 -21.16 -1.71
CA VAL A 103 -2.61 -21.90 -0.64
C VAL A 103 -2.63 -23.41 -0.92
N GLU A 104 -2.00 -23.83 -2.01
CA GLU A 104 -1.74 -25.26 -2.21
C GLU A 104 -0.63 -25.69 -1.26
N SER A 105 -1.01 -26.30 -0.15
CA SER A 105 -0.08 -26.85 0.82
C SER A 105 -0.72 -28.05 1.49
N ASN A 106 -0.42 -29.23 0.96
CA ASN A 106 -0.54 -30.48 1.70
C ASN A 106 0.22 -30.26 3.02
N ASN A 107 -0.51 -30.17 4.15
CA ASN A 107 -0.04 -29.82 5.51
C ASN A 107 -0.11 -28.35 5.96
N LEU A 108 -0.85 -27.46 5.30
CA LEU A 108 -1.04 -26.07 5.77
C LEU A 108 -1.55 -26.01 7.22
N LYS A 109 -2.61 -26.77 7.52
CA LYS A 109 -3.22 -26.83 8.85
C LYS A 109 -2.21 -27.14 9.94
N THR A 110 -1.35 -28.14 9.71
CA THR A 110 -0.31 -28.57 10.66
C THR A 110 0.78 -27.51 10.82
N LYS A 111 1.21 -26.89 9.71
CA LYS A 111 2.22 -25.80 9.72
C LYS A 111 1.70 -24.58 10.48
N VAL A 112 0.49 -24.12 10.17
CA VAL A 112 -0.14 -22.97 10.85
C VAL A 112 -0.32 -23.26 12.34
N ALA A 113 -0.78 -24.45 12.70
CA ALA A 113 -0.93 -24.84 14.10
C ALA A 113 0.41 -24.78 14.86
N ASP A 114 1.49 -25.31 14.26
CA ASP A 114 2.84 -25.27 14.84
C ASP A 114 3.38 -23.83 14.94
N TRP A 115 3.19 -23.02 13.91
CA TRP A 115 3.61 -21.60 13.91
C TRP A 115 2.89 -20.80 14.99
N LEU A 116 1.57 -20.94 15.12
CA LEU A 116 0.78 -20.27 16.15
C LEU A 116 1.16 -20.74 17.56
N ALA A 117 1.44 -22.04 17.74
CA ALA A 117 1.86 -22.59 19.02
C ALA A 117 3.25 -22.09 19.44
N LYS A 118 4.22 -22.10 18.54
CA LYS A 118 5.60 -21.63 18.81
C LYS A 118 5.70 -20.13 19.02
N ASN A 119 4.83 -19.34 18.39
CA ASN A 119 4.85 -17.88 18.50
C ASN A 119 4.38 -17.37 19.88
N GLY A 120 3.50 -18.10 20.57
CA GLY A 120 3.03 -17.78 21.92
C GLY A 120 2.04 -16.61 22.03
N ARG A 121 1.94 -15.73 21.02
CA ARG A 121 1.03 -14.57 21.01
C ARG A 121 -0.46 -14.94 20.88
N PHE A 122 -0.76 -16.15 20.40
CA PHE A 122 -2.12 -16.60 20.09
C PHE A 122 -2.67 -17.59 21.12
N GLY A 123 -2.13 -17.62 22.34
CA GLY A 123 -2.59 -18.53 23.40
C GLY A 123 -2.22 -20.00 23.17
N ARG A 124 -2.80 -20.91 23.94
CA ARG A 124 -2.70 -22.37 23.73
C ARG A 124 -4.03 -22.89 23.20
N SER A 125 -3.98 -23.94 22.39
CA SER A 125 -5.20 -24.62 21.98
C SER A 125 -5.71 -25.54 23.10
N THR A 126 -6.99 -25.43 23.43
CA THR A 126 -7.71 -26.21 24.44
C THR A 126 -8.72 -27.16 23.77
N MET A 127 -9.08 -28.24 24.44
CA MET A 127 -10.12 -29.14 23.97
C MET A 127 -11.48 -28.57 24.38
N CYS A 128 -12.37 -28.37 23.41
CA CYS A 128 -13.72 -27.89 23.61
C CYS A 128 -14.72 -28.90 23.04
N ARG A 129 -15.86 -29.12 23.72
CA ARG A 129 -16.97 -29.90 23.15
C ARG A 129 -17.75 -28.99 22.19
N ALA A 130 -17.81 -29.39 20.92
CA ALA A 130 -18.63 -28.78 19.90
C ALA A 130 -19.67 -29.83 19.45
N GLY A 131 -20.87 -29.77 20.04
CA GLY A 131 -21.90 -30.79 19.85
C GLY A 131 -21.43 -32.16 20.39
N ALA A 132 -21.49 -33.19 19.54
CA ALA A 132 -21.10 -34.56 19.89
C ALA A 132 -19.58 -34.82 19.80
N ALA A 133 -18.81 -33.92 19.19
CA ALA A 133 -17.37 -34.09 18.97
C ALA A 133 -16.55 -33.22 19.93
N THR A 134 -15.35 -33.70 20.29
CA THR A 134 -14.38 -32.90 21.04
C THR A 134 -13.34 -32.37 20.06
N VAL A 135 -13.32 -31.05 19.85
CA VAL A 135 -12.47 -30.37 18.87
C VAL A 135 -11.45 -29.51 19.60
N ARG A 136 -10.22 -29.49 19.07
CA ARG A 136 -9.16 -28.64 19.58
C ARG A 136 -9.34 -27.21 19.05
N MET A 137 -9.67 -26.28 19.93
CA MET A 137 -9.96 -24.89 19.58
C MET A 137 -9.00 -23.93 20.28
N ARG A 138 -8.98 -22.67 19.84
CA ARG A 138 -8.16 -21.60 20.38
C ARG A 138 -9.04 -20.40 20.66
N SER A 139 -9.09 -19.97 21.91
CA SER A 139 -9.90 -18.83 22.32
C SER A 139 -9.17 -17.53 22.02
N LEU A 140 -9.73 -16.72 21.12
CA LEU A 140 -9.11 -15.50 20.62
C LEU A 140 -10.13 -14.36 20.57
N TRP A 141 -9.65 -13.15 20.83
CA TRP A 141 -10.34 -11.92 20.47
C TRP A 141 -10.09 -11.65 19.00
N VAL A 142 -11.13 -11.71 18.18
CA VAL A 142 -11.04 -11.57 16.72
C VAL A 142 -11.80 -10.33 16.27
N LEU A 143 -11.20 -9.57 15.37
CA LEU A 143 -11.78 -8.38 14.78
C LEU A 143 -13.06 -8.75 14.00
N LYS A 144 -14.12 -7.96 14.17
CA LYS A 144 -15.37 -8.11 13.41
C LYS A 144 -15.10 -8.00 11.92
N GLU A 145 -15.87 -8.75 11.14
CA GLU A 145 -15.68 -8.90 9.69
C GLU A 145 -15.64 -7.56 8.95
N GLU A 146 -16.52 -6.63 9.35
CA GLU A 146 -16.61 -5.26 8.83
C GLU A 146 -15.30 -4.47 8.91
N HIS A 147 -14.42 -4.77 9.87
CA HIS A 147 -13.15 -4.06 10.07
C HIS A 147 -11.93 -4.84 9.58
N ARG A 148 -12.09 -6.11 9.17
CA ARG A 148 -10.96 -6.97 8.76
C ARG A 148 -10.26 -6.45 7.52
N ARG A 149 -11.01 -6.04 6.49
CA ARG A 149 -10.44 -5.55 5.21
C ARG A 149 -9.49 -4.37 5.44
N ASP A 150 -9.91 -3.39 6.25
CA ASP A 150 -9.11 -2.21 6.58
C ASP A 150 -7.87 -2.52 7.43
N ALA A 151 -7.97 -3.49 8.35
CA ALA A 151 -6.85 -3.94 9.17
C ALA A 151 -5.80 -4.69 8.34
N LEU A 152 -6.24 -5.58 7.43
CA LEU A 152 -5.37 -6.40 6.60
C LEU A 152 -4.63 -5.58 5.54
N ASN A 153 -5.30 -4.60 4.92
CA ASN A 153 -4.68 -3.67 3.98
C ASN A 153 -3.48 -2.91 4.59
N LYS A 154 -3.51 -2.64 5.91
CA LYS A 154 -2.41 -1.97 6.61
C LYS A 154 -1.18 -2.87 6.78
N VAL A 155 -1.33 -4.18 6.71
CA VAL A 155 -0.34 -5.12 7.25
C VAL A 155 0.37 -5.88 6.16
N PHE A 156 -0.39 -6.46 5.22
CA PHE A 156 0.19 -7.28 4.16
C PHE A 156 1.09 -6.50 3.20
N ASN A 157 0.84 -5.20 3.01
CA ASN A 157 1.69 -4.40 2.14
C ASN A 157 2.89 -3.80 2.88
N THR A 158 2.78 -3.50 4.18
CA THR A 158 3.81 -2.73 4.90
C THR A 158 5.11 -3.53 5.12
N LEU A 159 5.04 -4.79 5.53
CA LEU A 159 6.26 -5.57 5.83
C LEU A 159 7.00 -5.97 4.55
N SER A 160 6.26 -6.40 3.53
CA SER A 160 6.77 -6.69 2.19
C SER A 160 7.41 -5.45 1.56
N TYR A 161 6.74 -4.30 1.64
CA TYR A 161 7.30 -3.01 1.22
C TYR A 161 8.59 -2.67 1.96
N ARG A 162 8.60 -2.76 3.30
CA ARG A 162 9.79 -2.43 4.11
C ARG A 162 10.96 -3.36 3.84
N LYS A 163 10.69 -4.65 3.61
CA LYS A 163 11.70 -5.62 3.17
C LYS A 163 12.28 -5.21 1.83
N LYS A 164 11.42 -4.91 0.84
CA LYS A 164 11.85 -4.46 -0.49
C LYS A 164 12.67 -3.18 -0.43
N VAL A 165 12.25 -2.16 0.30
CA VAL A 165 13.01 -0.91 0.49
C VAL A 165 14.41 -1.19 1.01
N ARG A 166 14.53 -2.01 2.06
CA ARG A 166 15.84 -2.37 2.65
C ARG A 166 16.71 -3.17 1.69
N GLU A 167 16.16 -4.13 0.97
CA GLU A 167 16.90 -4.93 -0.02
C GLU A 167 17.39 -4.07 -1.19
N THR A 168 16.62 -3.05 -1.58
CA THR A 168 17.01 -2.12 -2.66
C THR A 168 17.78 -0.90 -2.16
N SER A 169 18.05 -0.82 -0.86
CA SER A 169 18.77 0.29 -0.22
C SER A 169 20.18 0.36 -0.81
N GLY A 170 20.54 1.50 -1.40
CA GLY A 170 21.80 1.71 -2.11
C GLY A 170 21.67 1.83 -3.63
N ASN A 171 20.70 1.14 -4.24
CA ASN A 171 20.39 1.30 -5.67
C ASN A 171 19.26 2.30 -5.91
N TRP A 172 18.40 2.48 -4.91
CA TRP A 172 17.25 3.38 -4.94
C TRP A 172 17.28 4.33 -3.75
N LEU A 173 17.12 5.62 -4.03
CA LEU A 173 16.87 6.65 -3.03
C LEU A 173 15.36 6.72 -2.76
N THR A 174 14.94 6.39 -1.54
CA THR A 174 13.52 6.47 -1.18
C THR A 174 13.17 7.87 -0.69
N VAL A 175 12.39 8.61 -1.48
CA VAL A 175 11.97 9.98 -1.19
C VAL A 175 10.49 10.01 -0.82
N GLY A 176 10.18 10.60 0.32
CA GLY A 176 8.81 10.87 0.76
C GLY A 176 8.37 12.26 0.36
N TYR A 177 7.13 12.41 -0.06
CA TYR A 177 6.49 13.68 -0.30
C TYR A 177 5.11 13.74 0.35
N CYS A 178 4.81 14.83 1.03
CA CYS A 178 3.46 15.12 1.49
C CYS A 178 3.10 16.58 1.19
N ARG A 179 1.80 16.80 0.96
CA ARG A 179 1.26 18.14 0.73
C ARG A 179 0.04 18.39 1.59
N LYS A 180 -0.29 19.66 1.79
CA LYS A 180 -1.59 20.04 2.34
C LYS A 180 -2.21 21.16 1.53
N SER A 181 -3.47 20.98 1.15
CA SER A 181 -4.23 21.99 0.42
C SER A 181 -4.48 23.24 1.26
N LYS A 182 -4.81 24.33 0.56
CA LYS A 182 -5.36 25.54 1.16
C LYS A 182 -6.70 25.18 1.80
N CYS A 183 -6.78 25.28 3.11
CA CYS A 183 -8.00 25.01 3.88
C CYS A 183 -8.07 25.94 5.09
N ASN A 184 -9.29 26.20 5.56
CA ASN A 184 -9.59 27.05 6.71
C ASN A 184 -9.28 26.34 8.04
N VAL A 185 -8.02 25.93 8.20
CA VAL A 185 -7.48 25.37 9.45
C VAL A 185 -6.42 26.31 9.98
N SER A 186 -6.25 26.33 11.31
CA SER A 186 -5.21 27.14 11.94
C SER A 186 -3.82 26.66 11.52
N HIS A 187 -2.84 27.57 11.57
CA HIS A 187 -1.44 27.24 11.27
C HIS A 187 -0.91 26.09 12.13
N GLU A 188 -1.30 26.04 13.42
CA GLU A 188 -0.90 24.97 14.33
C GLU A 188 -1.48 23.61 13.96
N GLN A 189 -2.78 23.56 13.61
CA GLN A 189 -3.41 22.32 13.15
C GLN A 189 -2.77 21.82 11.85
N ARG A 190 -2.45 22.73 10.92
CA ARG A 190 -1.73 22.39 9.69
C ARG A 190 -0.36 21.79 9.99
N VAL A 191 0.43 22.39 10.88
CA VAL A 191 1.72 21.83 11.32
C VAL A 191 1.52 20.42 11.92
N LYS A 192 0.56 20.22 12.82
CA LYS A 192 0.30 18.90 13.42
C LYS A 192 -0.05 17.83 12.38
N LEU A 193 -0.90 18.16 11.41
CA LEU A 193 -1.29 17.23 10.34
C LEU A 193 -0.09 16.85 9.46
N ILE A 194 0.70 17.85 9.05
CA ILE A 194 1.88 17.62 8.21
C ILE A 194 2.95 16.86 8.96
N GLN A 195 3.20 17.21 10.23
CA GLN A 195 4.14 16.50 11.10
C GLN A 195 3.81 15.00 11.17
N ARG A 196 2.53 14.65 11.33
CA ARG A 196 2.07 13.26 11.31
C ARG A 196 2.34 12.57 9.97
N MET A 197 2.15 13.26 8.84
CA MET A 197 2.49 12.72 7.51
C MET A 197 3.99 12.50 7.35
N VAL A 198 4.82 13.45 7.79
CA VAL A 198 6.29 13.34 7.75
C VAL A 198 6.78 12.16 8.60
N GLU A 199 6.22 11.98 9.80
CA GLU A 199 6.56 10.85 10.67
C GLU A 199 6.18 9.50 10.05
N ILE A 200 5.02 9.40 9.38
CA ILE A 200 4.64 8.20 8.64
C ILE A 200 5.65 7.92 7.52
N LEU A 201 6.02 8.95 6.74
CA LEU A 201 7.00 8.81 5.65
C LEU A 201 8.36 8.31 6.16
N LYS A 202 8.89 8.92 7.23
CA LYS A 202 10.17 8.50 7.82
C LYS A 202 10.09 7.11 8.46
N VAL A 203 9.12 6.87 9.35
CA VAL A 203 9.10 5.69 10.22
C VAL A 203 8.48 4.47 9.54
N LYS A 204 7.36 4.65 8.84
CA LYS A 204 6.61 3.55 8.21
C LYS A 204 7.08 3.31 6.78
N CYS A 205 7.28 4.37 6.01
CA CYS A 205 7.66 4.26 4.60
C CYS A 205 9.19 4.20 4.38
N LEU A 206 10.00 4.34 5.43
CA LEU A 206 11.47 4.28 5.39
C LEU A 206 12.08 5.29 4.40
N CYS A 207 11.46 6.47 4.25
CA CYS A 207 11.97 7.51 3.37
C CYS A 207 13.26 8.11 3.94
N GLU A 208 14.31 8.16 3.13
CA GLU A 208 15.59 8.77 3.47
C GLU A 208 15.50 10.29 3.42
N LYS A 209 14.78 10.82 2.42
CA LYS A 209 14.51 12.24 2.24
C LYS A 209 13.00 12.51 2.30
N VAL A 210 12.56 13.59 2.94
CA VAL A 210 11.15 13.97 3.00
C VAL A 210 10.95 15.42 2.61
N TYR A 211 10.15 15.65 1.56
CA TYR A 211 9.81 16.98 1.08
C TYR A 211 8.35 17.32 1.34
N VAL A 212 8.07 18.59 1.57
CA VAL A 212 6.77 19.04 2.06
C VAL A 212 6.30 20.29 1.31
N SER A 213 5.07 20.25 0.82
CA SER A 213 4.36 21.46 0.34
C SER A 213 3.20 21.79 1.27
N PRO A 214 3.38 22.67 2.27
CA PRO A 214 2.40 22.85 3.34
C PRO A 214 1.14 23.58 2.91
N ILE A 215 1.19 24.33 1.81
CA ILE A 215 0.08 25.13 1.29
C ILE A 215 0.04 25.00 -0.25
N CYS A 216 -0.37 23.84 -0.75
CA CYS A 216 -0.35 23.52 -2.17
C CYS A 216 -1.59 22.73 -2.62
N SER A 217 -2.23 23.16 -3.71
CA SER A 217 -3.31 22.41 -4.36
C SER A 217 -2.74 21.22 -5.14
N ALA A 218 -3.57 20.20 -5.36
CA ALA A 218 -3.21 19.08 -6.24
C ALA A 218 -3.08 19.53 -7.70
N SER A 219 -3.87 20.53 -8.07
CA SER A 219 -3.93 21.13 -9.40
C SER A 219 -2.82 22.14 -9.67
N SER A 220 -2.02 22.50 -8.66
CA SER A 220 -0.87 23.40 -8.82
C SER A 220 0.23 22.70 -9.62
N LEU A 221 0.75 23.41 -10.63
CA LEU A 221 1.84 22.95 -11.49
C LEU A 221 3.04 22.50 -10.66
N LEU A 222 3.52 21.27 -10.90
CA LEU A 222 4.56 20.59 -10.14
C LEU A 222 5.85 21.39 -10.12
N LEU A 223 6.28 21.89 -11.29
CA LEU A 223 7.50 22.69 -11.42
C LEU A 223 7.40 24.06 -10.73
N GLU A 224 6.19 24.51 -10.38
CA GLU A 224 5.95 25.83 -9.78
C GLU A 224 5.57 25.79 -8.30
N ARG A 225 5.49 24.59 -7.69
CA ARG A 225 5.09 24.45 -6.29
C ARG A 225 6.08 25.13 -5.38
N ASP A 226 5.58 25.79 -4.34
CA ASP A 226 6.39 26.42 -3.30
C ASP A 226 7.35 27.53 -3.79
N PHE A 227 7.14 28.13 -4.97
CA PHE A 227 7.90 29.33 -5.38
C PHE A 227 7.66 30.54 -4.48
N SER A 228 6.52 30.59 -3.80
CA SER A 228 6.19 31.66 -2.87
C SER A 228 6.68 31.36 -1.45
N ASN A 229 7.32 32.34 -0.81
CA ASN A 229 7.80 32.26 0.59
C ASN A 229 6.70 32.21 1.66
N ASN A 230 5.42 32.08 1.28
CA ASN A 230 4.28 32.04 2.22
C ASN A 230 4.23 30.76 3.07
N THR A 231 5.15 29.82 2.85
CA THR A 231 5.23 28.54 3.54
C THR A 231 6.24 28.51 4.67
N ALA A 232 7.16 29.49 4.77
CA ALA A 232 8.32 29.47 5.67
C ALA A 232 7.92 29.24 7.15
N THR A 233 6.94 30.00 7.64
CA THR A 233 6.48 29.91 9.05
C THR A 233 5.92 28.54 9.44
N VAL A 234 5.32 27.83 8.49
CA VAL A 234 4.81 26.46 8.69
C VAL A 234 5.95 25.46 8.58
N MET A 235 6.82 25.64 7.58
CA MET A 235 7.98 24.79 7.34
C MET A 235 8.90 24.74 8.56
N ASP A 236 9.24 25.89 9.15
CA ASP A 236 10.17 25.98 10.29
C ASP A 236 9.73 25.14 11.50
N LYS A 237 8.42 24.95 11.69
CA LYS A 237 7.85 24.19 12.81
C LYS A 237 7.81 22.67 12.57
N ILE A 238 8.01 22.21 11.34
CA ILE A 238 7.96 20.78 10.97
C ILE A 238 9.34 20.16 11.13
N LYS A 239 9.40 19.05 11.88
CA LYS A 239 10.61 18.27 12.15
C LYS A 239 10.78 17.13 11.14
N TYR A 240 12.02 16.69 10.93
CA TYR A 240 12.40 15.57 10.05
C TYR A 240 12.06 15.73 8.56
N LYS A 241 11.61 16.93 8.15
CA LYS A 241 11.62 17.32 6.74
C LYS A 241 13.06 17.60 6.30
N ASP A 242 13.32 17.36 5.03
CA ASP A 242 14.55 17.79 4.36
C ASP A 242 14.34 19.18 3.76
N SER A 243 13.31 19.38 2.93
CA SER A 243 12.94 20.72 2.43
C SER A 243 11.57 20.79 1.74
N HIS A 244 11.30 21.78 0.89
CA HIS A 244 10.09 21.92 0.07
C HIS A 244 10.20 21.25 -1.32
N PHE A 245 9.14 21.29 -2.13
CA PHE A 245 9.10 20.55 -3.39
C PHE A 245 10.11 21.01 -4.44
N GLN A 246 10.54 22.29 -4.46
CA GLN A 246 11.56 22.75 -5.43
C GLN A 246 12.91 22.06 -5.23
N ASP A 247 13.31 21.79 -3.98
CA ASP A 247 14.54 21.06 -3.70
C ASP A 247 14.42 19.59 -4.10
N PHE A 248 13.21 19.02 -4.04
CA PHE A 248 12.95 17.71 -4.62
C PHE A 248 13.13 17.72 -6.14
N VAL A 249 12.61 18.74 -6.83
CA VAL A 249 12.78 18.89 -8.29
C VAL A 249 14.27 19.01 -8.63
N MET A 250 15.03 19.79 -7.86
CA MET A 250 16.49 19.90 -8.04
C MET A 250 17.21 18.58 -7.77
N LEU A 251 16.85 17.87 -6.70
CA LEU A 251 17.38 16.54 -6.41
C LEU A 251 17.05 15.55 -7.54
N ALA A 252 15.82 15.54 -8.04
CA ALA A 252 15.40 14.65 -9.11
C ALA A 252 16.12 14.92 -10.43
N LYS A 253 16.47 16.17 -10.72
CA LYS A 253 17.23 16.56 -11.91
C LYS A 253 18.73 16.28 -11.80
N SER A 254 19.29 16.40 -10.60
CA SER A 254 20.74 16.28 -10.37
C SER A 254 21.19 14.88 -9.94
N SER A 255 20.28 14.07 -9.39
CA SER A 255 20.58 12.73 -8.90
C SER A 255 20.80 11.75 -10.05
N SER A 256 21.91 11.01 -9.98
CA SER A 256 22.14 9.81 -10.80
C SER A 256 21.52 8.54 -10.20
N ALA A 257 21.07 8.59 -8.95
CA ALA A 257 20.42 7.48 -8.28
C ALA A 257 18.96 7.34 -8.73
N ASN A 258 18.46 6.10 -8.79
CA ASN A 258 17.05 5.85 -9.04
C ASN A 258 16.21 6.35 -7.87
N ILE A 259 15.18 7.16 -8.15
CA ILE A 259 14.34 7.73 -7.09
C ILE A 259 13.04 6.93 -6.99
N ARG A 260 12.75 6.44 -5.78
CA ARG A 260 11.45 5.89 -5.42
C ARG A 260 10.67 6.96 -4.68
N LEU A 261 9.65 7.52 -5.33
CA LEU A 261 8.79 8.55 -4.73
C LEU A 261 7.60 7.92 -4.00
N VAL A 262 7.45 8.21 -2.71
CA VAL A 262 6.33 7.79 -1.86
C VAL A 262 5.50 9.01 -1.51
N ILE A 263 4.23 9.00 -1.89
CA ILE A 263 3.33 10.16 -1.71
C ILE A 263 2.29 9.85 -0.65
N LEU A 264 2.14 10.74 0.33
CA LEU A 264 1.01 10.74 1.25
C LEU A 264 0.13 11.96 0.99
N ASP A 265 -0.93 11.73 0.24
CA ASP A 265 -1.97 12.73 -0.02
C ASP A 265 -3.25 12.04 -0.52
N TYR A 266 -4.39 12.71 -0.33
CA TYR A 266 -5.69 12.22 -0.80
C TYR A 266 -5.82 12.25 -2.33
N ALA A 267 -5.32 13.29 -3.00
CA ALA A 267 -5.41 13.45 -4.46
C ALA A 267 -4.12 13.03 -5.19
N GLY A 268 -3.25 12.27 -4.52
CA GLY A 268 -1.97 11.83 -5.07
C GLY A 268 -0.97 12.98 -5.29
N LEU A 269 -0.07 12.80 -6.26
CA LEU A 269 0.98 13.79 -6.54
C LEU A 269 0.42 15.04 -7.21
N THR A 270 -0.43 14.86 -8.22
CA THR A 270 -1.07 15.92 -9.01
C THR A 270 -2.38 15.39 -9.58
N THR A 271 -3.33 16.29 -9.81
CA THR A 271 -4.56 15.99 -10.58
C THR A 271 -4.39 16.25 -12.07
N ASN A 272 -3.22 16.75 -12.49
CA ASN A 272 -2.91 17.05 -13.88
C ASN A 272 -1.87 16.05 -14.44
N PRO A 273 -2.28 15.06 -15.25
CA PRO A 273 -1.37 14.04 -15.78
C PRO A 273 -0.34 14.63 -16.77
N GLU A 274 -0.69 15.66 -17.53
CA GLU A 274 0.24 16.32 -18.47
C GLU A 274 1.40 17.01 -17.74
N ASP A 275 1.10 17.59 -16.58
CA ASP A 275 2.10 18.20 -15.73
C ASP A 275 3.04 17.17 -15.08
N LEU A 276 2.51 15.98 -14.75
CA LEU A 276 3.34 14.86 -14.32
C LEU A 276 4.30 14.38 -15.41
N LEU A 277 3.82 14.30 -16.66
CA LEU A 277 4.66 13.96 -17.80
C LEU A 277 5.79 14.98 -17.99
N LYS A 278 5.53 16.28 -17.80
CA LYS A 278 6.58 17.31 -17.85
C LYS A 278 7.66 17.11 -16.77
N LEU A 279 7.27 16.68 -15.58
CA LEU A 279 8.22 16.40 -14.49
C LEU A 279 9.10 15.17 -14.78
N ILE A 280 8.52 14.12 -15.39
CA ILE A 280 9.21 12.85 -15.66
C ILE A 280 9.97 12.87 -17.00
N SER A 281 9.55 13.71 -17.95
CA SER A 281 10.12 13.74 -19.29
C SER A 281 11.60 14.15 -19.28
N PRO A 282 12.48 13.41 -19.97
CA PRO A 282 13.92 13.72 -20.05
C PRO A 282 14.24 15.12 -20.62
N ALA A 283 13.30 15.73 -21.33
CA ALA A 283 13.49 17.04 -21.98
C ALA A 283 13.71 18.20 -20.98
N TYR A 284 13.31 18.05 -19.72
CA TYR A 284 13.56 19.06 -18.66
C TYR A 284 14.74 18.71 -17.72
N VAL A 285 15.43 17.59 -17.98
CA VAL A 285 16.57 17.08 -17.19
C VAL A 285 17.90 17.22 -17.93
N ARG A 286 17.90 17.64 -19.20
CA ARG A 286 19.13 17.97 -19.94
C ARG A 286 19.03 19.32 -20.62
N LEU A 287 19.28 20.38 -19.86
CA LEU A 287 19.88 21.60 -20.39
C LEU A 287 20.79 22.12 -19.29
N TYR A 288 22.10 21.97 -19.45
CA TYR A 288 23.06 23.07 -19.62
C TYR A 288 24.37 22.47 -20.18
N ASN A 289 24.99 23.22 -21.09
CA ASN A 289 26.26 22.91 -21.76
C ASN A 289 27.42 22.74 -20.79
#